data_AF-A0AAV8YV06-F1
#
_entry.id   AF-A0AAV8YV06-F1
#
_cell.length_a   1.000
_cell.length_b   1.000
_cell.length_c   1.000
_cell.angle_alpha   90.00
_cell.angle_beta   90.00
_cell.angle_gamma   90.00
#
_symmetry.space_group_name_H-M   'P 1'
#
loop_
_entity.id
_entity.type
_entity.pdbx_description
1 polymer ?
#
loop_
_entity_poly.entity_id
_entity_poly.type
_entity_poly.pdbx_seq_one_letter_code
_entity_poly.pdbx_strand_id
1 'polypeptide(L)'
;MSDSEDDYMSFKVLVDCQDDVRPSLLFNKREKRQLEMYKKKQESVSKRQKSLGEIERENRDRGLNTAISSENKGFKLLEKMGFKPGESIGKSKSGIKEPIDIVYKQGTSGMGRESHLKEVVAQKQQQRIKNMRHHEVQYRLANKERKNLAQIRRDFFQSTKSL
;
A
#
# COMPACT_ATOMS: atom_id res chain seq x y z
N MET A 1 -3.13 16.10 -42.68
CA MET A 1 -4.13 16.63 -41.73
C MET A 1 -5.01 15.48 -41.29
N SER A 2 -5.21 15.33 -39.96
CA SER A 2 -6.23 14.51 -39.26
C SER A 2 -6.16 12.98 -39.51
N ASP A 3 -6.22 12.10 -38.51
CA ASP A 3 -7.12 12.12 -37.36
C ASP A 3 -6.51 11.45 -36.11
N SER A 4 -6.69 12.10 -34.97
CA SER A 4 -6.24 11.66 -33.65
C SER A 4 -7.30 10.71 -33.11
N GLU A 5 -7.25 9.43 -33.50
CA GLU A 5 -8.12 8.41 -32.93
C GLU A 5 -7.92 8.35 -31.41
N ASP A 6 -8.92 8.83 -30.68
CA ASP A 6 -8.97 8.82 -29.23
C ASP A 6 -8.55 7.45 -28.69
N ASP A 7 -7.49 7.45 -27.87
CA ASP A 7 -6.94 6.25 -27.25
C ASP A 7 -8.09 5.42 -26.65
N TYR A 8 -8.34 4.25 -27.25
CA TYR A 8 -9.44 3.33 -26.93
C TYR A 8 -9.35 2.76 -25.49
N MET A 9 -8.32 3.16 -24.72
CA MET A 9 -8.15 2.84 -23.30
C MET A 9 -7.82 4.08 -22.44
N SER A 10 -7.99 5.30 -22.96
CA SER A 10 -7.79 6.52 -22.17
C SER A 10 -8.91 6.73 -21.17
N PHE A 11 -8.58 7.43 -20.08
CA PHE A 11 -9.50 7.77 -19.00
C PHE A 11 -10.76 8.52 -19.48
N LYS A 12 -10.71 9.22 -20.63
CA LYS A 12 -11.88 9.88 -21.25
C LYS A 12 -13.01 8.90 -21.58
N VAL A 13 -12.70 7.75 -22.20
CA VAL A 13 -13.70 6.73 -22.53
C VAL A 13 -14.35 6.15 -21.26
N LEU A 14 -13.61 6.07 -20.16
CA LEU A 14 -14.10 5.59 -18.87
C LEU A 14 -14.92 6.66 -18.10
N VAL A 15 -14.64 7.94 -18.33
CA VAL A 15 -15.40 9.06 -17.74
C VAL A 15 -16.79 9.17 -18.36
N ASP A 16 -16.93 8.91 -19.65
CA ASP A 16 -18.23 8.92 -20.34
C ASP A 16 -19.12 7.72 -19.92
N CYS A 17 -18.58 6.77 -19.17
CA CYS A 17 -19.31 5.64 -18.58
C CYS A 17 -19.89 5.97 -17.16
N GLN A 18 -19.76 7.21 -16.68
CA GLN A 18 -20.23 7.59 -15.34
C GLN A 18 -21.76 7.59 -15.20
N ASP A 19 -22.50 7.69 -16.31
CA ASP A 19 -23.96 7.68 -16.33
C ASP A 19 -24.56 6.33 -16.78
N ASP A 20 -23.95 5.20 -16.42
CA ASP A 20 -24.57 3.88 -16.61
C ASP A 20 -25.69 3.63 -15.56
N VAL A 21 -26.70 4.50 -15.56
CA VAL A 21 -27.93 4.38 -14.77
C VAL A 21 -28.92 3.52 -15.56
N ARG A 22 -28.61 2.23 -15.74
CA ARG A 22 -29.60 1.24 -16.21
C ARG A 22 -30.51 0.86 -15.03
N PRO A 23 -31.77 1.33 -14.97
CA PRO A 23 -32.56 1.29 -13.75
C PRO A 23 -33.28 -0.06 -13.51
N SER A 24 -32.71 -1.19 -13.95
CA SER A 24 -33.37 -2.50 -13.76
C SER A 24 -32.49 -3.74 -13.81
N LEU A 25 -31.24 -3.66 -14.28
CA LEU A 25 -30.25 -4.72 -14.05
C LEU A 25 -29.48 -4.39 -12.78
N LEU A 26 -30.15 -4.64 -11.66
CA LEU A 26 -29.54 -4.74 -10.35
C LEU A 26 -28.29 -5.62 -10.49
N PHE A 27 -27.12 -5.07 -10.16
CA PHE A 27 -25.84 -5.76 -9.99
C PHE A 27 -26.00 -7.27 -9.88
N ASN A 28 -25.22 -8.06 -10.66
CA ASN A 28 -25.22 -9.52 -10.57
C ASN A 28 -25.44 -9.91 -9.11
N LYS A 29 -26.48 -10.69 -8.76
CA LYS A 29 -26.82 -10.99 -7.34
C LYS A 29 -25.58 -11.38 -6.52
N ARG A 30 -24.62 -12.02 -7.19
CA ARG A 30 -23.28 -12.33 -6.72
C ARG A 30 -22.42 -11.12 -6.33
N GLU A 31 -22.32 -10.07 -7.15
CA GLU A 31 -21.60 -8.82 -6.87
C GLU A 31 -22.24 -8.04 -5.74
N LYS A 32 -23.57 -7.90 -5.73
CA LYS A 32 -24.28 -7.26 -4.62
C LYS A 32 -23.99 -7.97 -3.29
N ARG A 33 -24.06 -9.31 -3.30
CA ARG A 33 -23.69 -10.14 -2.14
C ARG A 33 -22.23 -9.96 -1.74
N GLN A 34 -21.29 -9.87 -2.69
CA GLN A 34 -19.88 -9.62 -2.39
C GLN A 34 -19.68 -8.26 -1.70
N LEU A 35 -20.33 -7.20 -2.21
CA LEU A 35 -20.26 -5.87 -1.64
C LEU A 35 -20.86 -5.83 -0.23
N GLU A 36 -22.01 -6.48 -0.01
CA GLU A 36 -22.62 -6.60 1.31
C GLU A 36 -21.73 -7.37 2.30
N MET A 37 -21.13 -8.48 1.86
CA MET A 37 -20.17 -9.24 2.68
C MET A 37 -18.94 -8.40 3.02
N TYR A 38 -18.44 -7.60 2.08
CA TYR A 38 -17.34 -6.67 2.31
C TYR A 38 -17.70 -5.57 3.32
N LYS A 39 -18.86 -4.92 3.16
CA LYS A 39 -19.38 -3.93 4.12
C LYS A 39 -19.56 -4.52 5.51
N LYS A 40 -20.20 -5.69 5.62
CA LYS A 40 -20.39 -6.41 6.89
C LYS A 40 -19.05 -6.75 7.55
N LYS A 41 -18.05 -7.15 6.76
CA LYS A 41 -16.70 -7.42 7.25
C LYS A 41 -16.05 -6.13 7.78
N GLN A 42 -16.14 -5.02 7.05
CA GLN A 42 -15.61 -3.72 7.51
C GLN A 42 -16.28 -3.26 8.81
N GLU A 43 -17.61 -3.34 8.89
CA GLU A 43 -18.34 -2.98 10.12
C GLU A 43 -17.95 -3.86 11.31
N SER A 44 -17.78 -5.17 11.08
CA SER A 44 -17.37 -6.09 12.14
C SER A 44 -15.98 -5.77 12.69
N VAL A 45 -15.07 -5.25 11.86
CA VAL A 45 -13.74 -4.82 12.29
C VAL A 45 -13.85 -3.57 13.16
N SER A 46 -14.69 -2.60 12.79
CA SER A 46 -14.88 -1.36 13.55
C SER A 46 -15.58 -1.59 14.89
N LYS A 47 -16.49 -2.58 14.97
CA LYS A 47 -17.28 -2.89 16.17
C LYS A 47 -16.58 -3.90 17.10
N ARG A 48 -15.44 -4.47 16.69
CA ARG A 48 -14.71 -5.44 17.50
C ARG A 48 -14.05 -4.76 18.69
N GLN A 49 -14.18 -5.36 19.88
CA GLN A 49 -13.42 -4.95 21.06
C GLN A 49 -11.93 -5.18 20.82
N LYS A 50 -11.13 -4.15 21.08
CA LYS A 50 -9.66 -4.22 21.00
C LYS A 50 -9.14 -5.24 22.01
N SER A 51 -8.13 -6.00 21.61
CA SER A 51 -7.43 -6.89 22.53
C SER A 51 -6.61 -6.08 23.55
N LEU A 52 -6.31 -6.69 24.71
CA LEU A 52 -5.50 -6.04 25.74
C LEU A 52 -4.15 -5.55 25.20
N GLY A 53 -3.48 -6.36 24.37
CA GLY A 53 -2.19 -5.98 23.76
C GLY A 53 -2.29 -4.85 22.74
N GLU A 54 -3.44 -4.66 22.07
CA GLU A 54 -3.68 -3.51 21.21
C GLU A 54 -3.90 -2.24 22.04
N ILE A 55 -4.66 -2.34 23.13
CA ILE A 55 -4.93 -1.22 24.04
C ILE A 55 -3.62 -0.75 24.72
N GLU A 56 -2.81 -1.68 25.22
CA GLU A 56 -1.52 -1.38 25.83
C GLU A 56 -0.58 -0.67 24.83
N ARG A 57 -0.53 -1.19 23.60
CA ARG A 57 0.28 -0.60 22.53
C ARG A 57 -0.15 0.84 22.24
N GLU A 58 -1.44 1.07 22.07
CA GLU A 58 -2.00 2.40 21.80
C GLU A 58 -1.75 3.37 22.97
N ASN A 59 -1.94 2.92 24.21
CA ASN A 59 -1.67 3.74 25.39
C ASN A 59 -0.18 4.11 25.50
N ARG A 60 0.71 3.16 25.22
CA ARG A 60 2.16 3.42 25.17
C ARG A 60 2.50 4.43 24.06
N ASP A 61 2.01 4.23 22.85
CA ASP A 61 2.27 5.14 21.73
C ASP A 61 1.70 6.54 22.01
N ARG A 62 0.52 6.63 22.62
CA ARG A 62 -0.05 7.90 23.06
C ARG A 62 0.85 8.58 24.09
N GLY A 63 1.27 7.85 25.12
CA GLY A 63 2.13 8.38 26.18
C GLY A 63 3.49 8.86 25.68
N LEU A 64 4.10 8.15 24.73
CA LEU A 64 5.38 8.53 24.13
C LEU A 64 5.25 9.78 23.23
N ASN A 65 4.13 9.93 22.52
CA ASN A 65 3.90 11.06 21.63
C ASN A 65 3.42 12.33 22.36
N THR A 66 2.89 12.20 23.57
CA THR A 66 2.42 13.35 24.36
C THR A 66 3.53 13.95 25.19
N ALA A 67 3.80 15.24 25.00
CA ALA A 67 4.68 15.99 25.89
C ALA A 67 4.10 16.06 27.31
N ILE A 68 4.98 16.11 28.32
CA ILE A 68 4.59 16.26 29.71
C ILE A 68 3.96 17.64 29.92
N SER A 69 2.77 17.68 30.53
CA SER A 69 2.06 18.93 30.86
C SER A 69 2.85 19.80 31.86
N SER A 70 2.74 21.13 31.74
CA SER A 70 3.31 22.09 32.68
C SER A 70 2.74 21.98 34.10
N GLU A 71 1.56 21.36 34.26
CA GLU A 71 0.98 21.10 35.57
C GLU A 71 1.75 20.01 36.35
N ASN A 72 2.45 19.12 35.62
CA ASN A 72 3.20 18.02 36.21
C ASN A 72 4.26 18.53 37.19
N LYS A 73 4.29 17.94 38.39
CA LYS A 73 5.24 18.30 39.46
C LYS A 73 6.70 18.20 39.00
N GLY A 74 7.02 17.20 38.18
CA GLY A 74 8.37 17.01 37.62
C GLY A 74 8.77 18.13 36.66
N PHE A 75 7.86 18.57 35.79
CA PHE A 75 8.10 19.68 34.88
C PHE A 75 8.33 20.99 35.66
N LYS A 76 7.48 21.28 36.66
CA LYS A 76 7.63 22.45 37.54
C LYS A 76 8.96 22.44 38.29
N LEU A 77 9.42 21.27 38.72
CA LEU A 77 10.72 21.14 39.39
C LEU A 77 11.86 21.45 38.41
N LEU A 78 11.83 20.88 37.21
CA LEU A 78 12.83 21.14 36.17
C LEU A 78 12.87 22.63 35.81
N GLU A 79 11.71 23.25 35.62
CA GLU A 79 11.60 24.69 35.33
C GLU A 79 12.23 25.54 36.42
N LYS A 80 11.97 25.23 37.71
CA LYS A 80 12.62 25.90 38.85
C LYS A 80 14.12 25.70 38.91
N MET A 81 14.64 24.59 38.38
CA MET A 81 16.07 24.33 38.23
C MET A 81 16.68 25.00 37.00
N GLY A 82 15.89 25.79 36.24
CA GLY A 82 16.34 26.55 35.08
C GLY A 82 16.19 25.82 33.73
N PHE A 83 15.50 24.67 33.70
CA PHE A 83 15.17 24.00 32.45
C PHE A 83 14.11 24.79 31.67
N LYS A 84 14.33 24.96 30.36
CA LYS A 84 13.36 25.57 29.44
C LYS A 84 12.90 24.52 28.42
N PRO A 85 11.61 24.52 28.02
CA PRO A 85 11.12 23.57 27.03
C PRO A 85 11.90 23.72 25.71
N GLY A 86 12.41 22.60 25.18
CA GLY A 86 13.25 22.56 23.97
C GLY A 86 14.75 22.69 24.22
N GLU A 87 15.17 22.94 25.46
CA GLU A 87 16.57 22.98 25.84
C GLU A 87 17.06 21.60 26.29
N SER A 88 18.31 21.25 25.98
CA SER A 88 18.94 20.02 26.48
C SER A 88 19.53 20.24 27.87
N ILE A 89 19.55 19.18 28.68
CA ILE A 89 20.10 19.21 30.04
C ILE A 89 21.64 19.23 30.01
N GLY A 90 22.27 19.83 31.02
CA GLY A 90 23.72 19.83 31.26
C GLY A 90 24.41 21.18 31.05
N LYS A 91 25.64 21.33 31.57
CA LYS A 91 26.39 22.61 31.56
C LYS A 91 26.54 23.22 30.16
N SER A 92 26.88 22.37 29.18
CA SER A 92 27.13 22.79 27.79
C SER A 92 25.88 22.79 26.92
N LYS A 93 24.70 22.44 27.45
CA LYS A 93 23.45 22.31 26.69
C LYS A 93 23.62 21.53 25.37
N SER A 94 24.35 20.41 25.44
CA SER A 94 24.66 19.54 24.30
C SER A 94 24.09 18.12 24.47
N GLY A 95 23.24 17.90 25.47
CA GLY A 95 22.62 16.61 25.73
C GLY A 95 21.54 16.26 24.71
N ILE A 96 21.06 15.01 24.77
CA ILE A 96 19.89 14.58 23.99
C ILE A 96 18.66 15.43 24.33
N LYS A 97 17.95 15.89 23.30
CA LYS A 97 16.72 16.68 23.45
C LYS A 97 15.46 15.80 23.41
N GLU A 98 15.56 14.72 22.64
CA GLU A 98 14.50 13.75 22.45
C GLU A 98 14.79 12.49 23.27
N PRO A 99 13.77 11.83 23.81
CA PRO A 99 13.94 10.58 24.52
C PRO A 99 14.45 9.48 23.57
N ILE A 100 15.15 8.50 24.12
CA ILE A 100 15.62 7.34 23.34
C ILE A 100 14.43 6.42 23.05
N ASP A 101 14.29 6.05 21.77
CA ASP A 101 13.24 5.14 21.33
C ASP A 101 13.37 3.75 21.95
N ILE A 102 12.22 3.20 22.37
CA ILE A 102 12.13 1.87 22.97
C ILE A 102 11.60 0.88 21.93
N VAL A 103 12.44 -0.08 21.55
CA VAL A 103 12.03 -1.20 20.68
C VAL A 103 11.49 -2.34 21.54
N TYR A 104 10.17 -2.46 21.62
CA TYR A 104 9.53 -3.55 22.35
C TYR A 104 9.41 -4.81 21.48
N LYS A 105 10.02 -5.90 21.92
CA LYS A 105 9.91 -7.21 21.26
C LYS A 105 8.56 -7.85 21.56
N GLN A 106 7.78 -8.14 20.53
CA GLN A 106 6.50 -8.82 20.68
C GLN A 106 6.67 -10.34 20.55
N GLY A 107 6.16 -11.08 21.53
CA GLY A 107 6.17 -12.55 21.53
C GLY A 107 7.50 -13.19 21.95
N THR A 108 7.59 -14.50 21.78
CA THR A 108 8.65 -15.36 22.34
C THR A 108 9.72 -15.81 21.32
N SER A 109 9.64 -15.35 20.06
CA SER A 109 10.60 -15.73 19.02
C SER A 109 12.05 -15.31 19.36
N GLY A 110 13.05 -15.99 18.80
CA GLY A 110 14.45 -15.62 18.98
C GLY A 110 14.81 -14.26 18.38
N MET A 111 15.87 -13.63 18.89
CA MET A 111 16.45 -12.42 18.29
C MET A 111 16.90 -12.71 16.84
N GLY A 112 16.68 -11.79 15.92
CA GLY A 112 17.00 -11.97 14.49
C GLY A 112 15.97 -12.73 13.66
N ARG A 113 14.93 -13.31 14.26
CA ARG A 113 13.87 -14.00 13.49
C ARG A 113 13.09 -13.04 12.58
N GLU A 114 12.79 -11.85 13.09
CA GLU A 114 12.00 -10.85 12.36
C GLU A 114 12.74 -10.31 11.12
N SER A 115 14.05 -10.08 11.21
CA SER A 115 14.85 -9.63 10.06
C SER A 115 14.87 -10.69 8.97
N HIS A 116 15.11 -11.96 9.32
CA HIS A 116 15.07 -13.07 8.37
C HIS A 116 13.69 -13.22 7.71
N LEU A 117 12.60 -13.07 8.48
CA LEU A 117 11.25 -13.08 7.90
C LEU A 117 11.03 -11.96 6.90
N LYS A 118 11.43 -10.73 7.24
CA LYS A 118 11.31 -9.58 6.34
C LYS A 118 12.08 -9.81 5.05
N GLU A 119 13.28 -10.36 5.14
CA GLU A 119 14.10 -10.68 3.97
C GLU A 119 13.45 -11.74 3.08
N VAL A 120 13.02 -12.87 3.65
CA VAL A 120 12.34 -13.94 2.91
C VAL A 120 11.08 -13.42 2.21
N VAL A 121 10.30 -12.59 2.89
CA VAL A 121 9.09 -11.98 2.31
C VAL A 121 9.45 -11.04 1.16
N ALA A 122 10.47 -10.19 1.32
CA ALA A 122 10.93 -9.27 0.28
C ALA A 122 11.45 -10.02 -0.96
N GLN A 123 12.27 -11.06 -0.77
CA GLN A 123 12.77 -11.89 -1.86
C GLN A 123 11.62 -12.56 -2.62
N LYS A 124 10.62 -13.12 -1.92
CA LYS A 124 9.44 -13.73 -2.55
C LYS A 124 8.63 -12.70 -3.35
N GLN A 125 8.47 -11.47 -2.84
CA GLN A 125 7.82 -10.40 -3.60
C GLN A 125 8.59 -10.03 -4.87
N GLN A 126 9.92 -9.89 -4.77
CA GLN A 126 10.76 -9.60 -5.93
C GLN A 126 10.69 -10.70 -6.98
N GLN A 127 10.71 -11.98 -6.57
CA GLN A 127 10.53 -13.11 -7.49
C GLN A 127 9.17 -13.07 -8.19
N ARG A 128 8.08 -12.76 -7.47
CA ARG A 128 6.75 -12.59 -8.09
C ARG A 128 6.75 -11.48 -9.13
N ILE A 129 7.36 -10.33 -8.83
CA ILE A 129 7.47 -9.21 -9.78
C ILE A 129 8.30 -9.61 -11.01
N LYS A 130 9.44 -10.30 -10.81
CA LYS A 130 10.27 -10.80 -11.90
C LYS A 130 9.51 -11.78 -12.80
N ASN A 131 8.79 -12.73 -12.22
CA ASN A 131 8.00 -13.71 -12.97
C ASN A 131 6.87 -13.03 -13.76
N MET A 132 6.17 -12.07 -13.15
CA MET A 132 5.15 -11.27 -13.83
C MET A 132 5.71 -10.52 -15.04
N ARG A 133 6.83 -9.80 -14.84
CA ARG A 133 7.51 -9.07 -15.92
C ARG A 133 7.99 -10.00 -17.03
N HIS A 134 8.54 -11.15 -16.67
CA HIS A 134 8.97 -12.15 -17.64
C HIS A 134 7.78 -12.63 -18.48
N HIS A 135 6.67 -13.00 -17.83
CA HIS A 135 5.47 -13.44 -18.51
C HIS A 135 4.89 -12.36 -19.44
N GLU A 136 4.85 -11.11 -19.00
CA GLU A 136 4.41 -9.97 -19.81
C GLU A 136 5.26 -9.78 -21.07
N VAL A 137 6.60 -9.84 -20.92
CA VAL A 137 7.52 -9.73 -22.06
C VAL A 137 7.32 -10.88 -23.05
N GLN A 138 7.22 -12.13 -22.55
CA GLN A 138 7.00 -13.30 -23.41
C GLN A 138 5.68 -13.21 -24.17
N TYR A 139 4.61 -12.82 -23.49
CA TYR A 139 3.31 -12.61 -24.12
C TYR A 139 3.37 -11.55 -25.23
N ARG A 140 4.07 -10.44 -24.99
CA ARG A 140 4.26 -9.37 -25.98
C ARG A 140 5.04 -9.86 -27.21
N LEU A 141 6.11 -10.63 -27.01
CA LEU A 141 6.91 -11.19 -28.10
C LEU A 141 6.10 -12.19 -28.92
N ALA A 142 5.44 -13.15 -28.28
CA ALA A 142 4.60 -14.13 -28.96
C ALA A 142 3.50 -13.47 -29.80
N ASN A 143 2.85 -12.41 -29.27
CA ASN A 143 1.87 -11.67 -30.04
C ASN A 143 2.47 -10.92 -31.24
N LYS A 144 3.69 -10.38 -31.12
CA LYS A 144 4.40 -9.74 -32.23
C LYS A 144 4.73 -10.75 -33.32
N GLU A 145 5.23 -11.93 -32.96
CA GLU A 145 5.53 -13.01 -33.91
C GLU A 145 4.27 -13.50 -34.63
N ARG A 146 3.16 -13.69 -33.90
CA ARG A 146 1.87 -14.08 -34.49
C ARG A 146 1.38 -13.05 -35.51
N LYS A 147 1.49 -11.76 -35.21
CA LYS A 147 1.14 -10.67 -36.14
C LYS A 147 2.03 -10.69 -37.39
N ASN A 148 3.34 -10.87 -37.21
CA ASN A 148 4.29 -10.93 -38.31
C ASN A 148 4.00 -12.11 -39.25
N LEU A 149 3.80 -13.31 -38.70
CA LEU A 149 3.44 -14.49 -39.49
C LEU A 149 2.11 -14.31 -40.24
N ALA A 150 1.11 -13.69 -39.63
CA ALA A 150 -0.16 -13.38 -40.29
C ALA A 150 -0.02 -12.36 -41.42
N GLN A 151 0.97 -11.48 -41.36
CA GLN A 151 1.30 -10.55 -42.44
C GLN A 151 2.00 -11.29 -43.59
N ILE A 152 3.08 -12.03 -43.31
CA ILE A 152 3.78 -12.84 -44.32
C ILE A 152 2.83 -13.79 -45.07
N ARG A 153 1.92 -14.45 -44.35
CA ARG A 153 0.91 -15.32 -44.97
C ARG A 153 -0.05 -14.58 -45.90
N ARG A 154 -0.46 -13.36 -45.53
CA ARG A 154 -1.31 -12.52 -46.39
C ARG A 154 -0.55 -12.09 -47.63
N ASP A 155 0.68 -11.62 -47.47
CA ASP A 155 1.53 -11.13 -48.56
C ASP A 155 1.83 -12.27 -49.56
N PHE A 156 2.13 -13.47 -49.06
CA PHE A 156 2.31 -14.67 -49.88
C PHE A 156 1.04 -15.05 -50.66
N PHE A 157 -0.13 -15.01 -50.02
CA PHE A 157 -1.38 -15.33 -50.70
C PHE A 157 -1.76 -14.30 -51.77
N GLN A 158 -1.46 -13.02 -51.53
CA GLN A 158 -1.70 -11.96 -52.52
C GLN A 158 -0.80 -12.13 -53.75
N SER A 159 0.48 -12.45 -53.56
CA SER A 159 1.43 -12.60 -54.67
C SER A 159 1.24 -13.86 -55.51
N THR A 160 0.71 -14.95 -54.92
CA THR A 160 0.41 -16.17 -55.68
C THR A 160 -0.90 -16.12 -56.45
N LYS A 161 -1.82 -15.21 -56.09
CA LYS A 161 -3.13 -15.05 -56.76
C LYS A 161 -3.08 -14.08 -57.95
N SER A 162 -1.98 -13.33 -58.12
CA SER A 162 -1.80 -12.34 -59.20
C SER A 162 -1.06 -12.89 -60.44
N LEU A 163 -0.91 -14.20 -60.55
CA LEU A 163 -0.43 -14.95 -61.72
C LEU A 163 -1.57 -15.81 -62.26
#